data_AF-A0A3N1W1J9-F1
#
_entry.id   AF-A0A3N1W1J9-F1
#
_cell.length_a   1.000
_cell.length_b   1.000
_cell.length_c   1.000
_cell.angle_alpha   90.00
_cell.angle_beta   90.00
_cell.angle_gamma   90.00
#
_symmetry.space_group_name_H-M   'P 1'
#
loop_
_entity.id
_entity.type
_entity.pdbx_description
1 polymer ?
#
loop_
_entity_poly.entity_id
_entity_poly.type
_entity_poly.pdbx_seq_one_letter_code
_entity_poly.pdbx_strand_id
1 'polypeptide(L)'
;MPLNALLRDEQSGHSLTAVPALISLRHMMNDMQALMEQPQAFENRVLERLNAGRSVRSFLIAAVELLAEAINMLVIQVFRKDDYAVKYAVEPLLHGDGPLGELSVRLKLIYGLGMINRSEYEDCELLMALREELNHDGHEYRFTDDEILGPFGELHCVTPLPPRPDFAVEDAELRNMQQLRYQQVVRSTMVLSLTSLISLISQKQAFKK
;
A
#
# COMPACT_ATOMS: atom_id res chain seq x y z
N MET A 1 29.45 -33.63 -80.38
CA MET A 1 28.12 -34.21 -80.05
C MET A 1 28.01 -34.32 -78.53
N PRO A 2 26.83 -34.08 -77.93
CA PRO A 2 26.51 -32.84 -77.23
C PRO A 2 26.95 -32.80 -75.75
N LEU A 3 27.22 -31.58 -75.30
CA LEU A 3 27.59 -31.19 -73.94
C LEU A 3 26.31 -30.77 -73.20
N ASN A 4 25.80 -31.61 -72.30
CA ASN A 4 24.75 -31.25 -71.33
C ASN A 4 24.69 -32.30 -70.21
N ALA A 5 25.40 -32.08 -69.11
CA ALA A 5 25.18 -32.72 -67.80
C ALA A 5 26.09 -32.10 -66.73
N LEU A 6 25.56 -31.15 -65.95
CA LEU A 6 26.09 -30.78 -64.64
C LEU A 6 24.92 -30.34 -63.75
N LEU A 7 24.32 -31.35 -63.10
CA LEU A 7 23.59 -31.22 -61.84
C LEU A 7 24.61 -30.93 -60.73
N ARG A 8 24.36 -29.91 -59.90
CA ARG A 8 24.58 -29.96 -58.44
C ARG A 8 24.16 -28.66 -57.75
N ASP A 9 23.12 -28.79 -56.93
CA ASP A 9 22.98 -28.28 -55.57
C ASP A 9 23.43 -26.86 -55.25
N GLU A 10 22.45 -25.95 -55.16
CA GLU A 10 22.39 -24.98 -54.05
C GLU A 10 21.01 -25.09 -53.39
N GLN A 11 20.91 -26.00 -52.40
CA GLN A 11 19.91 -25.86 -51.35
C GLN A 11 20.30 -24.66 -50.47
N SER A 12 19.50 -23.60 -50.53
CA SER A 12 19.57 -22.50 -49.57
C SER A 12 19.10 -23.00 -48.20
N GLY A 13 20.07 -23.12 -47.29
CA GLY A 13 19.86 -23.57 -45.93
C GLY A 13 18.90 -22.68 -45.14
N HIS A 14 17.89 -23.32 -44.57
CA HIS A 14 17.13 -22.81 -43.44
C HIS A 14 18.05 -22.50 -42.25
N SER A 15 17.98 -21.29 -41.69
CA SER A 15 18.35 -21.02 -40.30
C SER A 15 17.12 -20.51 -39.52
N LEU A 16 16.26 -21.46 -39.14
CA LEU A 16 15.13 -21.25 -38.23
C LEU A 16 15.53 -21.68 -36.81
N THR A 17 16.44 -20.95 -36.16
CA THR A 17 16.87 -21.25 -34.78
C THR A 17 16.88 -20.05 -33.82
N ALA A 18 16.51 -18.84 -34.25
CA ALA A 18 16.52 -17.65 -33.38
C ALA A 18 15.18 -17.28 -32.72
N VAL A 19 14.06 -17.91 -33.13
CA VAL A 19 12.71 -17.52 -32.72
C VAL A 19 12.36 -17.88 -31.25
N PRO A 20 12.74 -19.05 -30.69
CA PRO A 20 12.31 -19.44 -29.34
C PRO A 20 12.89 -18.56 -28.23
N ALA A 21 14.15 -18.15 -28.36
CA ALA A 21 14.85 -17.34 -27.35
C ALA A 21 14.28 -15.92 -27.25
N LEU A 22 13.91 -15.31 -28.39
CA LEU A 22 13.29 -13.97 -28.42
C LEU A 22 11.86 -13.97 -27.87
N ILE A 23 11.11 -15.06 -28.10
CA ILE A 23 9.78 -15.23 -27.50
C ILE A 23 9.90 -15.42 -25.99
N SER A 24 10.87 -16.22 -25.52
CA SER A 24 11.14 -16.41 -24.09
C SER A 24 11.59 -15.12 -23.39
N LEU A 25 12.46 -14.32 -24.03
CA LEU A 25 12.87 -13.02 -23.51
C LEU A 25 11.69 -12.05 -23.41
N ARG A 26 10.84 -12.01 -24.44
CA ARG A 26 9.62 -11.18 -24.44
C ARG A 26 8.63 -11.62 -23.36
N HIS A 27 8.48 -12.92 -23.14
CA HIS A 27 7.63 -13.44 -22.07
C HIS A 27 8.17 -13.04 -20.69
N MET A 28 9.48 -13.20 -20.45
CA MET A 28 10.12 -12.76 -19.20
C MET A 28 10.02 -11.24 -18.99
N MET A 29 10.13 -10.43 -20.06
CA MET A 29 9.95 -8.98 -19.98
C MET A 29 8.51 -8.61 -19.62
N ASN A 30 7.51 -9.27 -20.21
CA ASN A 30 6.10 -9.07 -19.88
C ASN A 30 5.79 -9.52 -18.44
N ASP A 31 6.35 -10.65 -18.00
CA ASP A 31 6.17 -11.16 -16.63
C ASP A 31 6.86 -10.26 -15.60
N MET A 32 8.03 -9.69 -15.92
CA MET A 32 8.68 -8.67 -15.10
C MET A 32 7.88 -7.36 -15.05
N GLN A 33 7.30 -6.92 -16.18
CA GLN A 33 6.40 -5.76 -16.20
C GLN A 33 5.18 -6.01 -15.32
N ALA A 34 4.49 -7.15 -15.48
CA ALA A 34 3.33 -7.48 -14.68
C ALA A 34 3.63 -7.59 -13.16
N LEU A 35 4.80 -8.12 -12.81
CA LEU A 35 5.26 -8.23 -11.41
C LEU A 35 5.55 -6.87 -10.77
N MET A 36 6.03 -5.89 -11.56
CA MET A 36 6.33 -4.54 -11.09
C MET A 36 5.10 -3.60 -11.13
N GLU A 37 4.19 -3.80 -12.08
CA GLU A 37 3.03 -2.93 -12.30
C GLU A 37 1.96 -3.08 -11.21
N GLN A 38 1.68 -4.29 -10.71
CA GLN A 38 0.60 -4.50 -9.73
C GLN A 38 0.90 -3.86 -8.35
N PRO A 39 2.10 -4.03 -7.75
CA PRO A 39 2.43 -3.37 -6.49
C PRO A 39 2.49 -1.85 -6.63
N GLN A 40 3.05 -1.34 -7.74
CA GLN A 40 3.13 0.09 -8.01
C GLN A 40 1.74 0.72 -8.22
N ALA A 41 0.82 0.02 -8.90
CA ALA A 41 -0.55 0.49 -9.08
C ALA A 41 -1.29 0.61 -7.73
N PHE A 42 -1.07 -0.33 -6.80
CA PHE A 42 -1.65 -0.25 -5.47
C PHE A 42 -1.08 0.93 -4.66
N GLU A 43 0.24 1.09 -4.66
CA GLU A 43 0.89 2.22 -3.98
C GLU A 43 0.41 3.57 -4.50
N ASN A 44 0.30 3.73 -5.83
CA ASN A 44 -0.22 4.95 -6.44
C ASN A 44 -1.68 5.21 -6.03
N ARG A 45 -2.54 4.17 -6.01
CA ARG A 45 -3.93 4.28 -5.55
C ARG A 45 -4.01 4.71 -4.08
N VAL A 46 -3.13 4.18 -3.22
CA VAL A 46 -3.03 4.57 -1.81
C VAL A 46 -2.66 6.06 -1.71
N LEU A 47 -1.61 6.48 -2.42
CA LEU A 47 -1.15 7.87 -2.42
C LEU A 47 -2.22 8.85 -2.90
N GLU A 48 -2.92 8.53 -3.99
CA GLU A 48 -3.99 9.35 -4.54
C GLU A 48 -5.16 9.49 -3.54
N ARG A 49 -5.59 8.38 -2.94
CA ARG A 49 -6.72 8.38 -2.01
C ARG A 49 -6.39 9.13 -0.72
N LEU A 50 -5.17 8.99 -0.18
CA LEU A 50 -4.70 9.76 0.98
C LEU A 50 -4.60 11.26 0.65
N ASN A 51 -4.10 11.62 -0.53
CA ASN A 51 -3.99 13.02 -0.95
C ASN A 51 -5.35 13.68 -1.21
N ALA A 52 -6.42 12.93 -1.48
CA ALA A 52 -7.75 13.48 -1.72
C ALA A 52 -8.43 14.03 -0.44
N GLY A 53 -8.12 13.49 0.75
CA GLY A 53 -8.77 13.90 2.00
C GLY A 53 -8.36 15.31 2.43
N ARG A 54 -9.27 16.27 2.54
CA ARG A 54 -8.93 17.69 2.79
C ARG A 54 -8.79 18.08 4.27
N SER A 55 -9.34 17.26 5.16
CA SER A 55 -9.31 17.43 6.62
C SER A 55 -8.58 16.27 7.29
N VAL A 56 -8.18 16.44 8.56
CA VAL A 56 -7.56 15.35 9.35
C VAL A 56 -8.50 14.15 9.44
N ARG A 57 -9.79 14.39 9.70
CA ARG A 57 -10.83 13.35 9.76
C ARG A 57 -10.94 12.55 8.46
N SER A 58 -11.09 13.24 7.32
CA SER A 58 -11.20 12.57 6.01
C SER A 58 -9.92 11.81 5.63
N PHE A 59 -8.76 12.35 6.01
CA PHE A 59 -7.48 11.67 5.84
C PHE A 59 -7.38 10.38 6.65
N LEU A 60 -7.75 10.40 7.94
CA LEU A 60 -7.71 9.22 8.80
C LEU A 60 -8.76 8.16 8.43
N ILE A 61 -9.95 8.57 7.99
CA ILE A 61 -10.94 7.65 7.43
C ILE A 61 -10.34 6.91 6.22
N ALA A 62 -9.78 7.65 5.27
CA ALA A 62 -9.16 7.05 4.09
C ALA A 62 -7.98 6.12 4.46
N ALA A 63 -7.13 6.52 5.42
CA ALA A 63 -6.02 5.71 5.89
C ALA A 63 -6.48 4.38 6.50
N VAL A 64 -7.47 4.42 7.40
CA VAL A 64 -8.00 3.21 8.05
C VAL A 64 -8.72 2.31 7.05
N GLU A 65 -9.44 2.86 6.06
CA GLU A 65 -10.03 2.08 4.98
C GLU A 65 -8.98 1.35 4.15
N LEU A 66 -7.89 2.03 3.77
CA LEU A 66 -6.80 1.44 3.00
C LEU A 66 -6.01 0.40 3.81
N LEU A 67 -5.83 0.63 5.12
CA LEU A 67 -5.28 -0.37 6.04
C LEU A 67 -6.18 -1.60 6.11
N ALA A 68 -7.51 -1.41 6.18
CA ALA A 68 -8.45 -2.51 6.18
C ALA A 68 -8.36 -3.35 4.89
N GLU A 69 -8.21 -2.69 3.73
CA GLU A 69 -7.94 -3.38 2.46
C GLU A 69 -6.64 -4.19 2.53
N ALA A 70 -5.53 -3.57 2.95
CA ALA A 70 -4.23 -4.24 3.04
C ALA A 70 -4.22 -5.43 4.02
N ILE A 71 -4.82 -5.27 5.20
CA ILE A 71 -4.98 -6.33 6.21
C ILE A 71 -5.86 -7.46 5.65
N ASN A 72 -6.94 -7.14 4.96
CA ASN A 72 -7.81 -8.15 4.35
C ASN A 72 -7.08 -9.00 3.30
N MET A 73 -6.18 -8.39 2.52
CA MET A 73 -5.32 -9.11 1.58
C MET A 73 -4.45 -10.15 2.30
N LEU A 74 -3.89 -9.81 3.47
CA LEU A 74 -3.12 -10.75 4.29
C LEU A 74 -3.98 -11.85 4.89
N VAL A 75 -5.16 -11.50 5.41
CA VAL A 75 -6.11 -12.47 6.00
C VAL A 75 -6.54 -13.51 4.96
N ILE A 76 -6.87 -13.11 3.73
CA ILE A 76 -7.24 -14.03 2.67
C ILE A 76 -6.09 -14.99 2.32
N GLN A 77 -4.83 -14.54 2.40
CA GLN A 77 -3.67 -15.42 2.19
C GLN A 77 -3.53 -16.52 3.25
N VAL A 78 -3.95 -16.26 4.49
CA VAL A 78 -3.91 -17.24 5.60
C VAL A 78 -4.91 -18.36 5.37
N PHE A 79 -6.11 -18.03 4.88
CA PHE A 79 -7.22 -18.98 4.76
C PHE A 79 -7.26 -19.75 3.43
N ARG A 80 -6.15 -19.77 2.66
CA ARG A 80 -6.01 -20.46 1.37
C ARG A 80 -6.33 -21.96 1.46
N LYS A 81 -7.58 -22.31 1.24
CA LYS A 81 -8.04 -23.66 0.88
C LYS A 81 -9.12 -23.53 -0.18
N ASP A 82 -9.30 -24.59 -0.95
CA ASP A 82 -10.22 -24.77 -2.07
C ASP A 82 -11.59 -24.07 -1.92
N ASP A 83 -12.24 -23.73 -3.04
CA ASP A 83 -13.48 -22.92 -3.10
C ASP A 83 -14.59 -23.40 -2.14
N TYR A 84 -14.63 -24.71 -1.84
CA TYR A 84 -15.57 -25.28 -0.89
C TYR A 84 -15.27 -24.85 0.56
N ALA A 85 -14.01 -24.92 0.99
CA ALA A 85 -13.59 -24.44 2.31
C ALA A 85 -13.80 -22.93 2.46
N VAL A 86 -13.57 -22.16 1.39
CA VAL A 86 -13.84 -20.71 1.39
C VAL A 86 -15.30 -20.44 1.70
N LYS A 87 -16.21 -21.04 0.93
CA LYS A 87 -17.64 -20.79 1.04
C LYS A 87 -18.23 -21.20 2.41
N TYR A 88 -17.79 -22.34 2.96
CA TYR A 88 -18.46 -22.91 4.13
C TYR A 88 -17.72 -22.70 5.46
N ALA A 89 -16.43 -22.36 5.43
CA ALA A 89 -15.65 -22.10 6.65
C ALA A 89 -15.08 -20.69 6.70
N VAL A 90 -14.54 -20.16 5.61
CA VAL A 90 -13.85 -18.86 5.63
C VAL A 90 -14.83 -17.68 5.58
N GLU A 91 -15.78 -17.70 4.65
CA GLU A 91 -16.76 -16.61 4.52
C GLU A 91 -17.55 -16.36 5.81
N PRO A 92 -18.07 -17.39 6.52
CA PRO A 92 -18.74 -17.19 7.81
C PRO A 92 -17.85 -16.66 8.93
N LEU A 93 -16.54 -16.87 8.86
CA LEU A 93 -15.61 -16.31 9.85
C LEU A 93 -15.37 -14.82 9.62
N LEU A 94 -15.30 -14.39 8.35
CA LEU A 94 -14.88 -13.04 7.95
C LEU A 94 -16.02 -12.02 7.81
N HIS A 95 -17.28 -12.47 7.68
CA HIS A 95 -18.40 -11.57 7.35
C HIS A 95 -19.48 -11.57 8.43
N GLY A 96 -20.21 -10.46 8.53
CA GLY A 96 -21.33 -10.29 9.47
C GLY A 96 -20.87 -10.43 10.92
N ASP A 97 -21.57 -11.26 11.68
CA ASP A 97 -21.26 -11.59 13.08
C ASP A 97 -20.16 -12.65 13.22
N GLY A 98 -19.40 -12.91 12.15
CA GLY A 98 -18.25 -13.81 12.17
C GLY A 98 -17.17 -13.32 13.13
N PRO A 99 -16.45 -14.22 13.83
CA PRO A 99 -15.45 -13.85 14.84
C PRO A 99 -14.26 -13.03 14.29
N LEU A 100 -14.08 -12.96 12.96
CA LEU A 100 -13.04 -12.19 12.28
C LEU A 100 -13.62 -11.05 11.43
N GLY A 101 -14.87 -10.64 11.67
CA GLY A 101 -15.48 -9.52 10.95
C GLY A 101 -14.83 -8.17 11.27
N GLU A 102 -14.50 -7.96 12.54
CA GLU A 102 -13.90 -6.71 13.01
C GLU A 102 -12.45 -6.52 12.52
N LEU A 103 -12.11 -5.30 12.13
CA LEU A 103 -10.76 -4.95 11.67
C LEU A 103 -9.70 -5.17 12.77
N SER A 104 -10.02 -4.79 14.01
CA SER A 104 -9.12 -4.91 15.16
C SER A 104 -8.77 -6.39 15.43
N VAL A 105 -9.75 -7.28 15.28
CA VAL A 105 -9.56 -8.73 15.45
C VAL A 105 -8.72 -9.29 14.31
N ARG A 106 -8.96 -8.87 13.06
CA ARG A 106 -8.12 -9.25 11.91
C ARG A 106 -6.68 -8.78 12.05
N LEU A 107 -6.46 -7.57 12.56
CA LEU A 107 -5.15 -7.02 12.85
C LEU A 107 -4.41 -7.87 13.90
N LYS A 108 -5.07 -8.22 15.00
CA LYS A 108 -4.54 -9.12 16.04
C LYS A 108 -4.19 -10.50 15.49
N LEU A 109 -5.02 -11.04 14.59
CA LEU A 109 -4.76 -12.32 13.93
C LEU A 109 -3.47 -12.28 13.10
N ILE A 110 -3.32 -11.32 12.19
CA ILE A 110 -2.12 -11.27 11.33
C ILE A 110 -0.85 -10.97 12.13
N TYR A 111 -0.94 -10.22 13.23
CA TYR A 111 0.16 -10.02 14.16
C TYR A 111 0.50 -11.32 14.91
N GLY A 112 -0.49 -12.01 15.45
CA GLY A 112 -0.30 -13.29 16.15
C GLY A 112 0.28 -14.40 15.26
N LEU A 113 0.04 -14.33 13.95
CA LEU A 113 0.64 -15.21 12.94
C LEU A 113 2.04 -14.76 12.48
N GLY A 114 2.57 -13.65 13.00
CA GLY A 114 3.90 -13.13 12.69
C GLY A 114 4.02 -12.51 11.30
N MET A 115 2.91 -12.13 10.66
CA MET A 115 2.93 -11.52 9.32
C MET A 115 3.35 -10.05 9.37
N ILE A 116 2.99 -9.34 10.44
CA ILE A 116 3.41 -7.98 10.72
C ILE A 116 4.23 -7.93 12.00
N ASN A 117 5.12 -6.94 12.10
CA ASN A 117 5.93 -6.72 13.30
C ASN A 117 5.19 -5.86 14.34
N ARG A 118 5.80 -5.69 15.51
CA ARG A 118 5.23 -4.92 16.61
C ARG A 118 4.95 -3.47 16.25
N SER A 119 5.91 -2.78 15.61
CA SER A 119 5.77 -1.37 15.25
C SER A 119 4.64 -1.15 14.23
N GLU A 120 4.52 -2.05 13.24
CA GLU A 120 3.42 -2.02 12.26
C GLU A 120 2.06 -2.25 12.93
N TYR A 121 1.99 -3.17 13.91
CA TYR A 121 0.78 -3.42 14.69
C TYR A 121 0.39 -2.20 15.55
N GLU A 122 1.34 -1.63 16.29
CA GLU A 122 1.12 -0.47 17.15
C GLU A 122 0.69 0.76 16.33
N ASP A 123 1.30 1.00 15.16
CA ASP A 123 0.91 2.08 14.25
C ASP A 123 -0.52 1.91 13.74
N CYS A 124 -0.93 0.69 13.39
CA CYS A 124 -2.30 0.42 12.94
C CYS A 124 -3.32 0.64 14.06
N GLU A 125 -3.05 0.17 15.28
CA GLU A 125 -3.94 0.39 16.44
C GLU A 125 -4.08 1.88 16.74
N LEU A 126 -2.97 2.64 16.71
CA LEU A 126 -3.00 4.08 16.97
C LEU A 126 -3.83 4.84 15.92
N LEU A 127 -3.67 4.50 14.63
CA LEU A 127 -4.47 5.10 13.55
C LEU A 127 -5.96 4.76 13.68
N MET A 128 -6.28 3.53 14.06
CA MET A 128 -7.66 3.10 14.29
C MET A 128 -8.28 3.82 15.49
N ALA A 129 -7.55 3.93 16.60
CA ALA A 129 -7.99 4.65 17.80
C ALA A 129 -8.22 6.13 17.51
N LEU A 130 -7.27 6.79 16.84
CA LEU A 130 -7.36 8.21 16.49
C LEU A 130 -8.55 8.49 15.55
N ARG A 131 -8.76 7.62 14.56
CA ARG A 131 -9.93 7.72 13.66
C ARG A 131 -11.24 7.54 14.41
N GLU A 132 -11.29 6.63 15.38
CA GLU A 132 -12.50 6.38 16.18
C GLU A 132 -12.82 7.54 17.13
N GLU A 133 -11.81 8.11 17.78
CA GLU A 133 -11.95 9.30 18.62
C GLU A 133 -12.49 10.49 17.80
N LEU A 134 -11.88 10.78 16.64
CA LEU A 134 -12.30 11.89 15.79
C LEU A 134 -13.68 11.70 15.12
N ASN A 135 -14.22 10.48 15.08
CA ASN A 135 -15.59 10.25 14.61
C ASN A 135 -16.64 10.66 15.65
N HIS A 136 -16.29 10.56 16.94
CA HIS A 136 -17.15 10.97 18.05
C HIS A 136 -16.94 12.43 18.46
N ASP A 137 -15.84 13.02 18.03
CA ASP A 137 -15.54 14.43 18.23
C ASP A 137 -16.09 15.32 17.10
N GLY A 138 -16.81 16.38 17.47
CA GLY A 138 -17.33 17.41 16.57
C GLY A 138 -16.31 18.50 16.20
N HIS A 139 -15.15 18.57 16.84
CA HIS A 139 -14.14 19.60 16.54
C HIS A 139 -13.50 19.40 15.16
N GLU A 140 -13.14 20.52 14.51
CA GLU A 140 -12.38 20.50 13.26
C GLU A 140 -10.91 20.76 13.54
N TYR A 141 -10.11 19.70 13.47
CA TYR A 141 -8.67 19.78 13.67
C TYR A 141 -7.89 20.05 12.38
N ARG A 142 -6.78 20.75 12.54
CA ARG A 142 -5.72 20.92 11.56
C ARG A 142 -4.59 19.92 11.84
N PHE A 143 -3.81 19.61 10.81
CA PHE A 143 -2.63 18.74 10.93
C PHE A 143 -1.54 19.31 11.88
N THR A 144 -1.63 20.59 12.22
CA THR A 144 -0.66 21.30 13.05
C THR A 144 -1.14 21.52 14.49
N ASP A 145 -2.32 21.02 14.82
CA ASP A 145 -2.85 21.12 16.19
C ASP A 145 -2.16 20.07 17.06
N ASP A 146 -1.87 20.41 18.32
CA ASP A 146 -1.03 19.60 19.19
C ASP A 146 -1.72 18.24 19.51
N GLU A 147 -3.06 18.23 19.56
CA GLU A 147 -3.90 17.04 19.70
C GLU A 147 -3.73 16.03 18.55
N ILE A 148 -3.31 16.51 17.38
CA ILE A 148 -3.04 15.68 16.19
C ILE A 148 -1.55 15.37 16.07
N LEU A 149 -0.68 16.37 16.29
CA LEU A 149 0.76 16.22 16.19
C LEU A 149 1.33 15.26 17.23
N GLY A 150 0.79 15.25 18.45
CA GLY A 150 1.19 14.33 19.52
C GLY A 150 1.08 12.87 19.07
N PRO A 151 -0.13 12.37 18.77
CA PRO A 151 -0.34 11.02 18.25
C PRO A 151 0.45 10.73 16.96
N PHE A 152 0.57 11.69 16.03
CA PHE A 152 1.37 11.47 14.83
C PHE A 152 2.87 11.31 15.11
N GLY A 153 3.39 11.94 16.16
CA GLY A 153 4.77 11.80 16.61
C GLY A 153 5.06 10.45 17.26
N GLU A 154 4.04 9.71 17.70
CA GLU A 154 4.18 8.37 18.29
C GLU A 154 4.23 7.25 17.24
N LEU A 155 3.85 7.54 15.99
CA LEU A 155 3.88 6.57 14.90
C LEU A 155 5.32 6.23 14.50
N HIS A 156 5.64 4.94 14.48
CA HIS A 156 6.96 4.44 14.11
C HIS A 156 7.28 4.63 12.63
N CYS A 157 6.27 4.57 11.76
CA CYS A 157 6.40 4.81 10.32
C CYS A 157 6.64 6.28 9.94
N VAL A 158 6.45 7.20 10.89
CA VAL A 158 6.62 8.63 10.65
C VAL A 158 8.09 8.99 10.83
N THR A 159 8.74 9.40 9.74
CA THR A 159 10.03 10.09 9.84
C THR A 159 9.85 11.34 10.71
N PRO A 160 10.88 11.80 11.44
CA PRO A 160 10.72 12.89 12.40
C PRO A 160 9.89 14.03 11.83
N LEU A 161 8.78 14.36 12.51
CA LEU A 161 7.89 15.43 12.08
C LEU A 161 8.70 16.72 11.88
N PRO A 162 8.35 17.53 10.86
CA PRO A 162 9.05 18.78 10.60
C PRO A 162 9.02 19.65 11.87
N PRO A 163 10.16 20.27 12.26
CA PRO A 163 10.19 21.14 13.43
C PRO A 163 9.23 22.31 13.22
N ARG A 164 8.51 22.68 14.28
CA ARG A 164 7.61 23.83 14.26
C ARG A 164 8.44 25.10 14.01
N PRO A 165 8.12 25.90 12.98
CA PRO A 165 8.88 27.11 12.69
C PRO A 165 8.56 28.22 13.71
N ASP A 166 9.51 29.13 13.90
CA ASP A 166 9.27 30.38 14.63
C ASP A 166 8.38 31.30 13.79
N PHE A 167 7.11 31.38 14.15
CA PHE A 167 6.13 32.19 13.44
C PHE A 167 6.36 33.70 13.67
N ALA A 168 6.32 34.49 12.60
CA ALA A 168 6.60 35.92 12.63
C ALA A 168 5.60 36.71 13.51
N VAL A 169 5.97 37.21 14.69
CA VAL A 169 4.98 37.83 15.62
C VAL A 169 4.30 39.09 15.06
N GLU A 170 5.00 39.90 14.27
CA GLU A 170 4.52 41.22 13.85
C GLU A 170 3.86 41.24 12.47
N ASP A 171 4.15 40.26 11.62
CA ASP A 171 3.66 40.20 10.23
C ASP A 171 2.60 39.10 10.08
N ALA A 172 1.34 39.52 10.05
CA ALA A 172 0.21 38.61 9.94
C ALA A 172 0.16 37.86 8.61
N GLU A 173 0.57 38.47 7.50
CA GLU A 173 0.60 37.82 6.18
C GLU A 173 1.69 36.76 6.14
N LEU A 174 2.89 37.10 6.63
CA LEU A 174 4.00 36.16 6.74
C LEU A 174 3.66 34.97 7.65
N ARG A 175 3.00 35.19 8.81
CA ARG A 175 2.55 34.08 9.66
C ARG A 175 1.59 33.15 8.96
N ASN A 176 0.60 33.70 8.25
CA ASN A 176 -0.37 32.89 7.54
C ASN A 176 0.31 32.01 6.48
N MET A 177 1.26 32.57 5.72
CA MET A 177 2.06 31.79 4.77
C MET A 177 2.89 30.69 5.45
N GLN A 178 3.54 31.00 6.57
CA GLN A 178 4.32 30.04 7.35
C GLN A 178 3.45 28.90 7.89
N GLN A 179 2.27 29.21 8.43
CA GLN A 179 1.32 28.23 8.96
C GLN A 179 0.79 27.30 7.85
N LEU A 180 0.41 27.87 6.70
CA LEU A 180 -0.04 27.08 5.54
C LEU A 180 1.07 26.17 5.04
N ARG A 181 2.30 26.68 4.93
CA ARG A 181 3.47 25.87 4.52
C ARG A 181 3.74 24.76 5.54
N TYR A 182 3.73 25.06 6.83
CA TYR A 182 3.97 24.07 7.87
C TYR A 182 2.92 22.95 7.82
N GLN A 183 1.64 23.32 7.72
CA GLN A 183 0.54 22.36 7.56
C GLN A 183 0.70 21.48 6.30
N GLN A 184 1.11 22.06 5.18
CA GLN A 184 1.37 21.32 3.95
C GLN A 184 2.51 20.30 4.14
N VAL A 185 3.61 20.69 4.79
CA VAL A 185 4.75 19.78 5.03
C VAL A 185 4.34 18.64 5.95
N VAL A 186 3.67 18.92 7.08
CA VAL A 186 3.19 17.86 8.00
C VAL A 186 2.26 16.90 7.26
N ARG A 187 1.29 17.42 6.50
CA ARG A 187 0.38 16.61 5.70
C ARG A 187 1.13 15.72 4.72
N SER A 188 2.09 16.27 3.97
CA SER A 188 2.88 15.49 3.00
C SER A 188 3.70 14.41 3.68
N THR A 189 4.32 14.69 4.83
CA THR A 189 5.01 13.67 5.64
C THR A 189 4.07 12.53 5.99
N MET A 190 2.87 12.84 6.50
CA MET A 190 1.87 11.83 6.86
C MET A 190 1.40 11.01 5.66
N VAL A 191 1.13 11.64 4.53
CA VAL A 191 0.74 10.93 3.29
C VAL A 191 1.83 9.93 2.89
N LEU A 192 3.09 10.34 2.87
CA LEU A 192 4.20 9.48 2.46
C LEU A 192 4.43 8.33 3.44
N SER A 193 4.43 8.61 4.74
CA SER A 193 4.61 7.59 5.78
C SER A 193 3.50 6.55 5.75
N LEU A 194 2.23 6.97 5.66
CA LEU A 194 1.11 6.02 5.60
C LEU A 194 1.06 5.28 4.26
N THR A 195 1.42 5.94 3.15
CA THR A 195 1.55 5.25 1.86
C THR A 195 2.57 4.12 1.94
N SER A 196 3.73 4.38 2.55
CA SER A 196 4.78 3.40 2.75
C SER A 196 4.32 2.25 3.65
N LEU A 197 3.71 2.55 4.80
CA LEU A 197 3.19 1.54 5.73
C LEU A 197 2.15 0.63 5.06
N ILE A 198 1.14 1.21 4.42
CA ILE A 198 0.03 0.47 3.80
C ILE A 198 0.54 -0.40 2.65
N SER A 199 1.42 0.15 1.82
CA SER A 199 2.02 -0.59 0.69
C SER A 199 2.93 -1.72 1.18
N LEU A 200 3.69 -1.50 2.26
CA LEU A 200 4.50 -2.54 2.89
C LEU A 200 3.63 -3.68 3.40
N ILE A 201 2.53 -3.37 4.12
CA ILE A 201 1.60 -4.37 4.65
C ILE A 201 0.96 -5.17 3.51
N SER A 202 0.47 -4.50 2.45
CA SER A 202 -0.24 -5.19 1.35
C SER A 202 0.65 -6.16 0.56
N GLN A 203 1.96 -5.92 0.53
CA GLN A 203 2.93 -6.76 -0.17
C GLN A 203 3.43 -7.95 0.66
N LYS A 204 3.09 -8.04 1.96
CA LYS A 204 3.53 -9.17 2.79
C LYS A 204 2.87 -10.46 2.34
N GLN A 205 3.61 -11.56 2.54
CA GLN A 205 3.21 -12.90 2.16
C GLN A 205 3.03 -13.74 3.41
N ALA A 206 1.90 -14.45 3.50
CA ALA A 206 1.70 -15.46 4.52
C ALA A 206 2.68 -16.63 4.30
N PHE A 207 3.39 -17.04 5.36
CA PHE A 207 4.27 -18.21 5.36
C PHE A 207 5.31 -18.20 4.22
N LYS A 208 6.29 -17.29 4.28
CA LYS A 208 7.50 -17.41 3.45
C LYS A 208 8.18 -18.74 3.82
N LYS A 209 8.24 -19.68 2.88
CA LYS A 209 9.07 -20.89 2.98
C LYS A 209 10.54 -20.55 3.04
#